data_AF-A0AAE1H9E4-F1
#
_entry.id   AF-A0AAE1H9E4-F1
#
_cell.length_a   1.000
_cell.length_b   1.000
_cell.length_c   1.000
_cell.angle_alpha   90.00
_cell.angle_beta   90.00
_cell.angle_gamma   90.00
#
_symmetry.space_group_name_H-M   'P 1'
#
loop_
_entity.id
_entity.type
_entity.pdbx_description
1 polymer ?
#
loop_
_entity_poly.entity_id
_entity_poly.type
_entity_poly.pdbx_seq_one_letter_code
_entity_poly.pdbx_strand_id
1 'polypeptide(L)'
;MARHITTVHRDEPGVLSIPKDGKARLDAFRLFTNQGNAKHNMVALAGGKTSIVTKSRQVATYDLGEIAECPGCHGAYQNMYNHKCPGKSSDVKIKGSKIRYETLENLSGQDSGDLVREVISRMNNGTIKSTIQGDETILLYGGKLYAKYRDRPHFLAHVAEKMREVARLLIAAKNIQPSIHNLDELLQPRNWDIIIKAAQQAANFEPKNQYFRHPLSRNKTRPKFN
;
A
#
# COMPACT_ATOMS: atom_id res chain seq x y z
N MET A 1 -7.98 8.56 -31.70
CA MET A 1 -7.48 9.82 -31.11
C MET A 1 -8.36 10.95 -31.59
N ALA A 2 -8.72 11.89 -30.72
CA ALA A 2 -9.50 13.06 -31.12
C ALA A 2 -8.67 13.96 -32.06
N ARG A 3 -9.28 14.52 -33.11
CA ARG A 3 -8.58 15.39 -34.08
C ARG A 3 -7.81 16.52 -33.39
N HIS A 4 -8.38 17.09 -32.32
CA HIS A 4 -7.78 18.18 -31.56
C HIS A 4 -6.35 17.87 -31.08
N ILE A 5 -6.08 16.64 -30.59
CA ILE A 5 -4.75 16.26 -30.10
C ILE A 5 -3.74 16.25 -31.26
N THR A 6 -4.13 15.74 -32.42
CA THR A 6 -3.26 15.68 -33.61
C THR A 6 -3.07 17.03 -34.30
N THR A 7 -3.92 18.02 -34.03
CA THR A 7 -3.87 19.33 -34.71
C THR A 7 -3.31 20.43 -33.83
N VAL A 8 -3.69 20.47 -32.55
CA VAL A 8 -3.29 21.52 -31.59
C VAL A 8 -2.05 21.12 -30.81
N HIS A 9 -1.97 19.86 -30.38
CA HIS A 9 -0.84 19.33 -29.58
C HIS A 9 0.15 18.55 -30.45
N ARG A 10 0.22 18.85 -31.75
CA ARG A 10 1.02 18.08 -32.72
C ARG A 10 2.53 18.11 -32.44
N ASP A 11 2.99 19.18 -31.79
CA ASP A 11 4.40 19.45 -31.51
C ASP A 11 4.83 18.90 -30.13
N GLU A 12 3.91 18.32 -29.35
CA GLU A 12 4.25 17.71 -28.07
C GLU A 12 5.00 16.38 -28.27
N PRO A 13 6.15 16.16 -27.58
CA PRO A 13 6.93 14.93 -27.73
C PRO A 13 6.14 13.64 -27.50
N GLY A 14 5.18 13.67 -26.56
CA GLY A 14 4.31 12.54 -26.28
C GLY A 14 3.30 12.24 -27.39
N VAL A 15 2.91 13.24 -28.19
CA VAL A 15 2.03 13.06 -29.35
C VAL A 15 2.82 12.58 -30.58
N LEU A 16 4.04 13.11 -30.76
CA LEU A 16 4.95 12.71 -31.83
C LEU A 16 5.43 11.26 -31.73
N SER A 17 5.54 10.72 -30.51
CA SER A 17 5.95 9.32 -30.28
C SER A 17 4.86 8.29 -30.60
N ILE A 18 3.64 8.72 -30.90
CA ILE A 18 2.52 7.82 -31.17
C ILE A 18 2.55 7.40 -32.66
N PRO A 19 2.58 6.09 -32.96
CA PRO A 19 2.54 5.60 -34.34
C PRO A 19 1.33 6.12 -35.14
N LYS A 20 1.46 6.18 -36.47
CA LYS A 20 0.43 6.75 -37.37
C LYS A 20 -0.81 5.87 -37.49
N ASP A 21 -0.66 4.55 -37.39
CA ASP A 21 -1.74 3.58 -37.59
C ASP A 21 -1.50 2.24 -36.85
N GLY A 22 -2.47 1.32 -36.99
CA GLY A 22 -2.38 -0.04 -36.46
C GLY A 22 -2.61 -0.18 -34.95
N LYS A 23 -2.33 -1.39 -34.44
CA LYS A 23 -2.49 -1.74 -33.02
C LYS A 23 -1.50 -0.99 -32.13
N ALA A 24 -0.26 -0.81 -32.59
CA ALA A 24 0.77 -0.07 -31.87
C ALA A 24 0.34 1.38 -31.58
N ARG A 25 -0.35 2.04 -32.54
CA ARG A 25 -0.94 3.35 -32.31
C ARG A 25 -1.99 3.35 -31.21
N LEU A 26 -2.90 2.39 -31.22
CA LEU A 26 -3.98 2.31 -30.23
C LEU A 26 -3.41 2.10 -28.83
N ASP A 27 -2.38 1.26 -28.71
CA ASP A 27 -1.74 0.95 -27.44
C ASP A 27 -0.89 2.13 -26.94
N ALA A 28 -0.09 2.78 -27.81
CA ALA A 28 0.65 3.99 -27.48
C ALA A 28 -0.27 5.14 -27.05
N PHE A 29 -1.39 5.35 -27.76
CA PHE A 29 -2.35 6.38 -27.40
C PHE A 29 -3.02 6.09 -26.05
N ARG A 30 -3.35 4.82 -25.77
CA ARG A 30 -3.89 4.42 -24.46
C ARG A 30 -2.91 4.71 -23.33
N LEU A 31 -1.63 4.36 -23.52
CA LEU A 31 -0.58 4.65 -22.54
C LEU A 31 -0.45 6.16 -22.29
N PHE A 32 -0.41 6.95 -23.37
CA PHE A 32 -0.36 8.41 -23.29
C PHE A 32 -1.55 8.98 -22.49
N THR A 33 -2.78 8.56 -22.80
CA THR A 33 -3.96 9.03 -22.07
C THR A 33 -3.98 8.58 -20.61
N ASN A 34 -3.53 7.36 -20.32
CA ASN A 34 -3.49 6.87 -18.94
C ASN A 34 -2.46 7.63 -18.10
N GLN A 35 -1.29 7.95 -18.66
CA GLN A 35 -0.28 8.77 -17.97
C GLN A 35 -0.83 10.17 -17.62
N GLY A 36 -1.51 10.81 -18.58
CA GLY A 36 -2.18 12.10 -18.34
C GLY A 36 -3.22 12.00 -17.22
N ASN A 37 -4.06 10.96 -17.27
CA ASN A 37 -5.08 10.73 -16.26
C ASN A 37 -4.48 10.42 -14.88
N ALA A 38 -3.42 9.62 -14.80
CA ALA A 38 -2.72 9.32 -13.55
C ALA A 38 -2.17 10.59 -12.91
N LYS A 39 -1.51 11.45 -13.69
CA LYS A 39 -1.00 12.75 -13.22
C LYS A 39 -2.14 13.66 -12.72
N HIS A 40 -3.24 13.73 -13.47
CA HIS A 40 -4.42 14.48 -13.04
C HIS A 40 -5.01 13.92 -11.73
N ASN A 41 -5.21 12.61 -11.65
CA ASN A 41 -5.76 11.94 -10.48
C ASN A 41 -4.89 12.14 -9.25
N MET A 42 -3.57 12.02 -9.38
CA MET A 42 -2.62 12.29 -8.30
C MET A 42 -2.80 13.71 -7.73
N VAL A 43 -2.88 14.73 -8.60
CA VAL A 43 -3.11 16.12 -8.17
C VAL A 43 -4.50 16.31 -7.55
N ALA A 44 -5.53 15.68 -8.14
CA ALA A 44 -6.90 15.75 -7.63
C ALA A 44 -7.01 15.14 -6.22
N LEU A 45 -6.40 13.98 -6.00
CA LEU A 45 -6.36 13.28 -4.72
C LEU A 45 -5.57 14.06 -3.67
N ALA A 46 -4.41 14.62 -4.04
CA ALA A 46 -3.64 15.49 -3.14
C ALA A 46 -4.43 16.75 -2.73
N GLY A 47 -5.30 17.25 -3.62
CA GLY A 47 -6.23 18.33 -3.34
C GLY A 47 -7.50 17.91 -2.58
N GLY A 48 -7.61 16.67 -2.11
CA GLY A 48 -8.75 16.16 -1.34
C GLY A 48 -10.01 15.86 -2.17
N LYS A 49 -9.90 15.76 -3.50
CA LYS A 49 -11.03 15.39 -4.35
C LYS A 49 -11.24 13.87 -4.31
N THR A 50 -12.50 13.46 -4.14
CA THR A 50 -12.93 12.05 -4.19
C THR A 50 -13.35 11.60 -5.59
N SER A 51 -13.47 12.53 -6.54
CA SER A 51 -13.76 12.24 -7.95
C SER A 51 -12.47 12.24 -8.77
N ILE A 52 -12.23 11.12 -9.44
CA ILE A 52 -11.04 10.87 -10.26
C ILE A 52 -11.44 10.40 -11.66
N VAL A 53 -10.55 10.59 -12.63
CA VAL A 53 -10.73 10.12 -14.00
C VAL A 53 -10.39 8.63 -14.06
N THR A 54 -11.41 7.80 -14.26
CA THR A 54 -11.24 6.37 -14.52
C THR A 54 -11.45 6.07 -16.00
N LYS A 55 -11.17 4.82 -16.42
CA LYS A 55 -11.49 4.40 -17.79
C LYS A 55 -13.01 4.33 -18.06
N SER A 56 -13.84 4.17 -17.02
CA SER A 56 -15.29 4.20 -17.16
C SER A 56 -15.72 5.66 -17.40
N ARG A 57 -16.47 5.90 -18.49
CA ARG A 57 -17.00 7.25 -18.81
C ARG A 57 -18.07 7.72 -17.83
N GLN A 58 -18.45 6.91 -16.84
CA GLN A 58 -19.41 7.31 -15.82
C GLN A 58 -18.70 8.22 -14.81
N VAL A 59 -19.16 9.46 -14.70
CA VAL A 59 -18.78 10.38 -13.63
C VAL A 59 -19.53 9.93 -12.38
N ALA A 60 -19.01 8.90 -11.72
CA ALA A 60 -19.49 8.47 -10.41
C ALA A 60 -18.48 8.95 -9.36
N THR A 61 -18.98 9.29 -8.17
CA THR A 61 -18.16 9.27 -6.97
C THR A 61 -17.76 7.81 -6.75
N TYR A 62 -16.49 7.51 -6.98
CA TYR A 62 -15.96 6.16 -6.81
C TYR A 62 -15.47 5.99 -5.37
N ASP A 63 -15.69 4.81 -4.79
CA ASP A 63 -14.91 4.39 -3.63
C ASP A 63 -13.45 4.19 -4.10
N LEU A 64 -12.55 5.05 -3.62
CA LEU A 64 -11.13 5.01 -3.97
C LEU A 64 -10.47 3.69 -3.54
N GLY A 65 -11.02 3.02 -2.53
CA GLY A 65 -10.62 1.68 -2.09
C GLY A 65 -10.96 0.56 -3.08
N GLU A 66 -11.84 0.81 -4.05
CA GLU A 66 -12.19 -0.15 -5.11
C GLU A 66 -11.45 0.11 -6.42
N ILE A 67 -10.66 1.18 -6.51
CA ILE A 67 -9.97 1.57 -7.74
C ILE A 67 -8.47 1.28 -7.68
N ALA A 68 -8.02 0.46 -8.62
CA ALA A 68 -6.65 0.07 -8.84
C ALA A 68 -5.97 0.93 -9.91
N GLU A 69 -4.75 1.39 -9.65
CA GLU A 69 -3.86 1.81 -10.74
C GLU A 69 -3.07 0.60 -11.27
N CYS A 70 -3.02 0.44 -12.60
CA CYS A 70 -2.18 -0.57 -13.23
C CYS A 70 -0.72 -0.09 -13.32
N PRO A 71 0.28 -0.81 -12.75
CA PRO A 71 1.67 -0.34 -12.75
C PRO A 71 2.34 -0.36 -14.13
N GLY A 72 1.80 -1.12 -15.10
CA GLY A 72 2.35 -1.17 -16.45
C GLY A 72 1.79 -0.11 -17.39
N CYS A 73 0.50 0.23 -17.25
CA CYS A 73 -0.16 1.17 -18.15
C CYS A 73 -0.67 2.44 -17.48
N HIS A 74 -0.53 2.58 -16.16
CA HIS A 74 -1.00 3.69 -15.33
C HIS A 74 -2.50 4.02 -15.44
N GLY A 75 -3.29 3.07 -15.95
CA GLY A 75 -4.74 3.26 -16.02
C GLY A 75 -5.39 2.97 -14.67
N ALA A 76 -6.43 3.72 -14.34
CA ALA A 76 -7.28 3.47 -13.16
C ALA A 76 -8.49 2.59 -13.52
N TYR A 77 -8.68 1.50 -12.79
CA TYR A 77 -9.70 0.48 -13.06
C TYR A 77 -10.35 -0.02 -11.77
N GLN A 78 -11.66 -0.21 -11.79
CA GLN A 78 -12.38 -0.89 -10.69
C GLN A 78 -12.10 -2.39 -10.66
N ASN A 79 -11.78 -3.00 -11.80
CA ASN A 79 -11.60 -4.45 -11.89
C ASN A 79 -10.48 -4.84 -12.84
N MET A 80 -9.44 -5.47 -12.29
CA MET A 80 -8.19 -5.74 -13.00
C MET A 80 -8.09 -7.13 -13.63
N TYR A 81 -8.95 -8.06 -13.24
CA TYR A 81 -8.99 -9.43 -13.76
C TYR A 81 -9.08 -9.55 -15.29
N ASN A 82 -9.81 -8.65 -15.95
CA ASN A 82 -10.03 -8.65 -17.41
C ASN A 82 -9.17 -7.62 -18.15
N HIS A 83 -8.21 -7.00 -17.47
CA HIS A 83 -7.43 -5.92 -18.06
C HIS A 83 -6.39 -6.44 -19.05
N LYS A 84 -6.56 -6.05 -20.31
CA LYS A 84 -5.55 -6.25 -21.36
C LYS A 84 -4.58 -5.09 -21.35
N CYS A 85 -3.49 -5.24 -20.58
CA CYS A 85 -2.46 -4.22 -20.44
C CYS A 85 -1.65 -4.04 -21.75
N PRO A 86 -1.61 -2.82 -22.32
CA PRO A 86 -0.74 -2.50 -23.46
C PRO A 86 0.72 -2.26 -23.06
N GLY A 87 0.99 -1.94 -21.79
CA GLY A 87 2.33 -1.67 -21.24
C GLY A 87 2.96 -2.87 -20.52
N LYS A 88 2.67 -4.10 -20.94
CA LYS A 88 3.32 -5.28 -20.36
C LYS A 88 4.81 -5.24 -20.73
N SER A 89 5.69 -5.09 -19.76
CA SER A 89 7.09 -5.51 -19.94
C SER A 89 7.13 -7.04 -20.00
N SER A 90 7.99 -7.57 -20.87
CA SER A 90 8.22 -9.01 -21.07
C SER A 90 8.63 -9.75 -19.79
N ASP A 91 9.09 -9.02 -18.78
CA ASP A 91 9.67 -9.58 -17.55
C ASP A 91 8.66 -9.81 -16.43
N VAL A 92 7.41 -9.36 -16.55
CA VAL A 92 6.40 -9.56 -15.49
C VAL A 92 5.34 -10.56 -15.94
N LYS A 93 5.68 -11.86 -15.83
CA LYS A 93 4.70 -12.95 -15.92
C LYS A 93 3.84 -12.98 -14.66
N ILE A 94 2.81 -12.13 -14.61
CA ILE A 94 1.81 -12.17 -13.52
C ILE A 94 0.85 -13.32 -13.80
N LYS A 95 1.20 -14.53 -13.35
CA LYS A 95 0.25 -15.64 -13.22
C LYS A 95 -0.22 -15.70 -11.76
N GLY A 96 -1.53 -15.61 -11.56
CA GLY A 96 -2.21 -16.14 -10.37
C GLY A 96 -2.08 -15.35 -9.06
N SER A 97 -1.32 -14.26 -9.00
CA SER A 97 -1.27 -13.45 -7.79
C SER A 97 -2.42 -12.44 -7.83
N LYS A 98 -3.29 -12.45 -6.81
CA LYS A 98 -4.03 -11.24 -6.41
C LYS A 98 -2.98 -10.20 -6.02
N ILE A 99 -2.37 -9.55 -7.01
CA ILE A 99 -1.54 -8.38 -6.78
C ILE A 99 -2.48 -7.41 -6.08
N ARG A 100 -2.24 -7.18 -4.79
CA ARG A 100 -2.79 -6.02 -4.09
C ARG A 100 -2.19 -4.81 -4.78
N TYR A 101 -2.80 -4.42 -5.89
CA TYR A 101 -2.56 -3.14 -6.52
C TYR A 101 -2.82 -2.09 -5.46
N GLU A 102 -1.89 -1.16 -5.29
CA GLU A 102 -2.14 -0.03 -4.42
C GLU A 102 -3.38 0.70 -4.97
N THR A 103 -4.46 0.67 -4.20
CA THR A 103 -5.63 1.50 -4.40
C THR A 103 -5.23 2.97 -4.39
N LEU A 104 -5.95 3.84 -5.10
CA LEU A 104 -5.62 5.27 -5.17
C LEU A 104 -5.72 5.99 -3.80
N GLU A 105 -6.39 5.35 -2.84
CA GLU A 105 -6.37 5.66 -1.41
C GLU A 105 -4.94 5.67 -0.81
N ASN A 106 -3.98 4.95 -1.42
CA ASN A 106 -2.58 4.90 -0.98
C ASN A 106 -1.76 6.14 -1.38
N LEU A 107 -2.29 7.02 -2.24
CA LEU A 107 -1.61 8.25 -2.68
C LEU A 107 -2.04 9.50 -1.88
N SER A 108 -3.17 9.45 -1.18
CA SER A 108 -3.61 10.54 -0.32
C SER A 108 -3.02 10.39 1.07
N GLY A 109 -1.91 11.07 1.34
CA GLY A 109 -1.31 11.20 2.66
C GLY A 109 -2.14 12.05 3.64
N GLN A 110 -3.44 11.75 3.81
CA GLN A 110 -4.37 12.64 4.51
C GLN A 110 -4.81 12.20 5.91
N ASP A 111 -4.40 11.06 6.45
CA ASP A 111 -4.92 10.58 7.76
C ASP A 111 -3.86 10.40 8.86
N SER A 112 -2.64 10.95 8.69
CA SER A 112 -1.59 10.82 9.71
C SER A 112 -2.00 11.46 11.05
N GLY A 113 -2.72 12.59 11.03
CA GLY A 113 -3.20 13.27 12.23
C GLY A 113 -4.25 12.48 13.02
N ASP A 114 -5.26 11.95 12.35
CA ASP A 114 -6.35 11.20 12.99
C ASP A 114 -5.87 9.82 13.45
N LEU A 115 -5.02 9.13 12.68
CA LEU A 115 -4.33 7.91 13.12
C LEU A 115 -3.54 8.16 14.42
N VAL A 116 -2.79 9.27 14.47
CA VAL A 116 -2.00 9.63 15.65
C VAL A 116 -2.95 9.89 16.83
N ARG A 117 -4.01 10.68 16.64
CA ARG A 117 -4.95 11.06 17.70
C ARG A 117 -5.75 9.87 18.23
N GLU A 118 -6.20 8.97 17.38
CA GLU A 118 -7.20 7.96 17.74
C GLU A 118 -6.61 6.57 18.00
N VAL A 119 -5.42 6.29 17.45
CA VAL A 119 -4.77 4.99 17.56
C VAL A 119 -3.44 5.11 18.32
N ILE A 120 -2.50 5.92 17.84
CA ILE A 120 -1.12 5.96 18.38
C ILE A 120 -1.09 6.62 19.77
N SER A 121 -1.84 7.71 19.98
CA SER A 121 -1.90 8.42 21.27
C SER A 121 -2.33 7.50 22.42
N ARG A 122 -3.26 6.58 22.13
CA ARG A 122 -3.84 5.60 23.05
C ARG A 122 -2.93 4.39 23.30
N MET A 123 -1.83 4.26 22.56
CA MET A 123 -0.81 3.26 22.87
C MET A 123 -0.01 3.68 24.08
N ASN A 124 0.35 2.69 24.92
CA ASN A 124 1.29 2.90 26.02
C ASN A 124 2.61 3.45 25.48
N ASN A 125 3.16 4.42 26.20
CA ASN A 125 4.49 4.94 25.91
C ASN A 125 5.54 3.83 26.14
N GLY A 126 6.58 3.82 25.31
CA GLY A 126 7.66 2.83 25.37
C GLY A 126 8.23 2.54 23.99
N THR A 127 9.16 1.58 23.95
CA THR A 127 9.96 1.25 22.76
C THR A 127 9.11 0.90 21.54
N ILE A 128 7.97 0.23 21.73
CA ILE A 128 7.07 -0.12 20.63
C ILE A 128 6.46 1.14 20.00
N LYS A 129 5.94 2.05 20.83
CA LYS A 129 5.32 3.30 20.33
C LYS A 129 6.36 4.20 19.67
N SER A 130 7.55 4.34 20.24
CA SER A 130 8.62 5.13 19.63
C SER A 130 9.12 4.52 18.32
N THR A 131 9.20 3.18 18.23
CA THR A 131 9.54 2.48 16.98
C THR A 131 8.50 2.74 15.90
N ILE A 132 7.22 2.70 16.24
CA ILE A 132 6.13 3.03 15.31
C ILE A 132 6.26 4.47 14.82
N GLN A 133 6.45 5.43 15.74
CA GLN A 133 6.51 6.86 15.39
C GLN A 133 7.77 7.22 14.58
N GLY A 134 8.85 6.45 14.72
CA GLY A 134 10.11 6.66 14.01
C GLY A 134 10.24 5.89 12.68
N ASP A 135 9.22 5.15 12.26
CA ASP A 135 9.29 4.32 11.05
C ASP A 135 8.13 4.66 10.08
N GLU A 136 8.49 5.26 8.95
CA GLU A 136 7.53 5.74 7.94
C GLU A 136 6.70 4.60 7.34
N THR A 137 7.30 3.44 7.09
CA THR A 137 6.60 2.29 6.50
C THR A 137 5.59 1.70 7.48
N ILE A 138 5.89 1.67 8.79
CA ILE A 138 4.92 1.28 9.82
C ILE A 138 3.78 2.27 9.91
N LEU A 139 4.05 3.58 9.86
CA LEU A 139 3.01 4.62 9.87
C LEU A 139 2.10 4.51 8.65
N LEU A 140 2.68 4.30 7.46
CA LEU A 140 1.94 4.09 6.23
C LEU A 140 1.05 2.84 6.32
N TYR A 141 1.59 1.72 6.82
CA TYR A 141 0.82 0.50 7.06
C TYR A 141 -0.35 0.73 8.03
N GLY A 142 -0.09 1.44 9.14
CA GLY A 142 -1.12 1.82 10.12
C GLY A 142 -2.19 2.72 9.53
N GLY A 143 -1.81 3.71 8.72
CA GLY A 143 -2.73 4.61 8.03
C GLY A 143 -3.65 3.86 7.08
N LYS A 144 -3.13 2.92 6.30
CA LYS A 144 -3.93 2.05 5.42
C LYS A 144 -4.95 1.21 6.20
N LEU A 145 -4.54 0.64 7.34
CA LEU A 145 -5.46 -0.08 8.22
C LEU A 145 -6.50 0.84 8.86
N TYR A 146 -6.10 2.04 9.26
CA TYR A 146 -7.01 3.02 9.85
C TYR A 146 -8.06 3.48 8.86
N ALA A 147 -7.69 3.87 7.64
CA ALA A 147 -8.63 4.26 6.58
C ALA A 147 -9.70 3.19 6.35
N LYS A 148 -9.30 1.91 6.36
CA LYS A 148 -10.20 0.77 6.22
C LYS A 148 -11.17 0.57 7.39
N TYR A 149 -10.80 0.96 8.61
CA TYR A 149 -11.52 0.63 9.84
C TYR A 149 -12.01 1.85 10.64
N ARG A 150 -11.77 3.08 10.18
CA ARG A 150 -12.07 4.34 10.90
C ARG A 150 -13.53 4.47 11.30
N ASP A 151 -14.45 4.00 10.45
CA ASP A 151 -15.90 4.02 10.72
C ASP A 151 -16.35 2.97 11.74
N ARG A 152 -15.43 2.13 12.22
CA ARG A 152 -15.72 1.02 13.14
C ARG A 152 -14.82 1.11 14.38
N PRO A 153 -15.21 1.88 15.41
CA PRO A 153 -14.38 2.17 16.58
C PRO A 153 -13.80 0.93 17.28
N HIS A 154 -14.53 -0.18 17.29
CA HIS A 154 -14.08 -1.45 17.89
C HIS A 154 -12.91 -2.11 17.15
N PHE A 155 -12.68 -1.77 15.87
CA PHE A 155 -11.52 -2.23 15.10
C PHE A 155 -10.28 -1.35 15.26
N LEU A 156 -10.37 -0.16 15.88
CA LEU A 156 -9.18 0.68 16.12
C LEU A 156 -8.16 -0.01 17.04
N ALA A 157 -8.64 -0.83 17.99
CA ALA A 157 -7.78 -1.67 18.82
C ALA A 157 -7.03 -2.73 17.98
N HIS A 158 -7.66 -3.23 16.91
CA HIS A 158 -7.04 -4.16 15.97
C HIS A 158 -5.95 -3.47 15.14
N VAL A 159 -6.21 -2.24 14.66
CA VAL A 159 -5.20 -1.42 13.97
C VAL A 159 -3.97 -1.23 14.86
N ALA A 160 -4.19 -0.82 16.11
CA ALA A 160 -3.11 -0.63 17.07
C ALA A 160 -2.30 -1.92 17.27
N GLU A 161 -2.98 -3.07 17.41
CA GLU A 161 -2.28 -4.34 17.62
C GLU A 161 -1.44 -4.75 16.42
N LYS A 162 -1.94 -4.56 15.20
CA LYS A 162 -1.18 -4.82 13.97
C LYS A 162 0.05 -3.94 13.84
N MET A 163 -0.04 -2.66 14.21
CA MET A 163 1.14 -1.79 14.23
C MET A 163 2.18 -2.27 15.27
N ARG A 164 1.73 -2.73 16.46
CA ARG A 164 2.64 -3.27 17.48
C ARG A 164 3.30 -4.57 17.06
N GLU A 165 2.58 -5.47 16.37
CA GLU A 165 3.14 -6.71 15.81
C GLU A 165 4.30 -6.39 14.85
N VAL A 166 4.10 -5.44 13.94
CA VAL A 166 5.14 -5.05 12.97
C VAL A 166 6.32 -4.36 13.66
N ALA A 167 6.07 -3.48 14.64
CA ALA A 167 7.13 -2.87 15.42
C ALA A 167 7.94 -3.90 16.23
N ARG A 168 7.29 -4.92 16.81
CA ARG A 168 7.98 -6.03 17.48
C ARG A 168 8.88 -6.81 16.52
N LEU A 169 8.41 -7.07 15.29
CA LEU A 169 9.22 -7.69 14.25
C LEU A 169 10.47 -6.86 13.95
N LEU A 170 10.33 -5.55 13.74
CA LEU A 170 11.45 -4.66 13.46
C LEU A 170 12.46 -4.61 14.62
N ILE A 171 11.97 -4.55 15.87
CA ILE A 171 12.83 -4.59 17.07
C ILE A 171 13.60 -5.93 17.12
N ALA A 172 12.93 -7.05 16.88
CA ALA A 172 13.59 -8.36 16.86
C ALA A 172 14.66 -8.43 15.75
N ALA A 173 14.35 -7.91 14.55
CA ALA A 173 15.30 -7.85 13.46
C ALA A 173 16.53 -7.00 13.78
N LYS A 174 16.34 -5.83 14.41
CA LYS A 174 17.43 -4.96 14.89
C LYS A 174 18.35 -5.65 15.89
N ASN A 175 17.79 -6.49 16.76
CA ASN A 175 18.58 -7.26 17.71
C ASN A 175 19.41 -8.37 17.04
N ILE A 176 18.91 -8.94 15.93
CA ILE A 176 19.61 -9.97 15.16
C ILE A 176 20.68 -9.33 14.25
N GLN A 177 20.35 -8.22 13.60
CA GLN A 177 21.19 -7.50 12.65
C GLN A 177 21.07 -5.98 12.88
N PRO A 178 22.01 -5.38 13.65
CA PRO A 178 21.96 -3.96 13.98
C PRO A 178 22.04 -3.00 12.78
N SER A 179 22.47 -3.47 11.61
CA SER A 179 22.53 -2.66 10.39
C SER A 179 21.16 -2.40 9.73
N ILE A 180 20.07 -2.96 10.27
CA ILE A 180 18.70 -2.72 9.80
C ILE A 180 18.10 -1.58 10.62
N HIS A 181 17.74 -0.47 9.98
CA HIS A 181 17.29 0.73 10.69
C HIS A 181 15.78 0.93 10.66
N ASN A 182 15.11 0.47 9.61
CA ASN A 182 13.69 0.66 9.37
C ASN A 182 13.08 -0.58 8.71
N LEU A 183 11.75 -0.61 8.64
CA LEU A 183 11.00 -1.72 8.07
C LEU A 183 11.22 -1.85 6.56
N ASP A 184 11.40 -0.75 5.83
CA ASP A 184 11.68 -0.81 4.38
C ASP A 184 12.99 -1.56 4.08
N GLU A 185 14.05 -1.27 4.83
CA GLU A 185 15.31 -2.00 4.78
C GLU A 185 15.13 -3.47 5.14
N LEU A 186 14.36 -3.77 6.18
CA LEU A 186 14.08 -5.15 6.60
C LEU A 186 13.38 -5.95 5.50
N LEU A 187 12.44 -5.32 4.77
CA LEU A 187 11.62 -5.97 3.73
C LEU A 187 12.38 -6.22 2.42
N GLN A 188 13.63 -5.78 2.30
CA GLN A 188 14.47 -6.09 1.15
C GLN A 188 14.70 -7.61 1.02
N PRO A 189 14.62 -8.22 -0.18
CA PRO A 189 14.74 -9.67 -0.36
C PRO A 189 16.01 -10.29 0.23
N ARG A 190 17.12 -9.54 0.24
CA ARG A 190 18.40 -9.96 0.84
C ARG A 190 18.34 -10.24 2.35
N ASN A 191 17.31 -9.72 3.04
CA ASN A 191 17.14 -9.83 4.48
C ASN A 191 16.10 -10.91 4.87
N TRP A 192 15.68 -11.76 3.92
CA TRP A 192 14.63 -12.76 4.13
C TRP A 192 14.88 -13.69 5.33
N ASP A 193 16.11 -14.19 5.48
CA ASP A 193 16.47 -15.06 6.61
C ASP A 193 16.36 -14.32 7.95
N ILE A 194 16.65 -13.02 7.96
CA ILE A 194 16.52 -12.18 9.15
C ILE A 194 15.04 -11.99 9.49
N ILE A 195 14.18 -11.77 8.48
CA ILE A 195 12.73 -11.67 8.68
C ILE A 195 12.19 -12.95 9.35
N ILE A 196 12.58 -14.14 8.86
CA ILE A 196 12.12 -15.41 9.43
C ILE A 196 12.55 -15.53 10.90
N LYS A 197 13.83 -15.29 11.20
CA LYS A 197 14.37 -15.36 12.56
C LYS A 197 13.70 -14.33 13.48
N ALA A 198 13.52 -13.11 13.01
CA ALA A 198 12.87 -12.04 13.75
C ALA A 198 11.39 -12.37 14.03
N ALA A 199 10.68 -12.97 13.06
CA ALA A 199 9.30 -13.40 13.24
C ALA A 199 9.19 -14.52 14.28
N GLN A 200 10.10 -15.50 14.24
CA GLN A 200 10.20 -16.56 15.25
C GLN A 200 10.46 -15.97 16.64
N GLN A 201 11.40 -15.04 16.78
CA GLN A 201 11.70 -14.38 18.03
C GLN A 201 10.51 -13.54 18.54
N ALA A 202 9.87 -12.76 17.68
CA ALA A 202 8.70 -11.96 18.02
C ALA A 202 7.49 -12.82 18.43
N ALA A 203 7.40 -14.05 17.91
CA ALA A 203 6.39 -15.03 18.25
C ALA A 203 6.76 -15.94 19.44
N ASN A 204 7.90 -15.72 20.10
CA ASN A 204 8.43 -16.58 21.17
C ASN A 204 8.50 -18.07 20.77
N PHE A 205 8.96 -18.34 19.54
CA PHE A 205 9.18 -19.69 19.05
C PHE A 205 10.30 -20.38 19.84
N GLU A 206 10.08 -21.62 20.28
CA GLU A 206 11.06 -22.41 21.01
C GLU A 206 11.67 -23.49 20.10
N PRO A 207 12.93 -23.31 19.63
CA PRO A 207 13.53 -24.20 18.62
C PRO A 207 13.67 -25.65 19.08
N LYS A 208 13.88 -25.86 20.38
CA LYS A 208 14.10 -27.19 20.98
C LYS A 208 12.88 -28.10 20.88
N ASN A 209 11.68 -27.52 20.93
CA ASN A 209 10.43 -28.28 20.99
C ASN A 209 9.50 -28.00 19.80
N GLN A 210 9.93 -27.17 18.85
CA GLN A 210 9.20 -26.80 17.62
C GLN A 210 7.77 -26.27 17.85
N TYR A 211 7.50 -25.66 19.01
CA TYR A 211 6.23 -24.99 19.29
C TYR A 211 6.42 -23.49 19.52
N PHE A 212 5.34 -22.73 19.29
CA PHE A 212 5.25 -21.33 19.66
C PHE A 212 4.73 -21.24 21.09
N ARG A 213 5.47 -20.57 21.99
CA ARG A 213 4.88 -20.24 23.30
C ARG A 213 3.73 -19.27 23.06
N HIS A 214 2.57 -19.55 23.66
CA HIS A 214 1.31 -18.83 23.45
C HIS A 214 1.54 -17.30 23.35
N PRO A 215 1.03 -16.61 22.31
CA PRO A 215 1.16 -15.17 22.22
C PRO A 215 0.38 -14.54 23.38
N LEU A 216 0.92 -13.55 24.07
CA LEU A 216 0.19 -12.75 25.08
C LEU A 216 -0.87 -11.85 24.43
N SER A 217 -1.60 -12.34 23.43
CA SER A 217 -2.85 -11.74 23.00
C SER A 217 -3.91 -12.09 24.06
N ARG A 218 -4.03 -11.21 25.06
CA ARG A 218 -5.11 -11.13 26.06
C ARG A 218 -5.66 -12.48 26.57
N ASN A 219 -5.06 -13.01 27.63
CA ASN A 219 -5.82 -13.71 28.66
C ASN A 219 -5.48 -13.10 30.02
N LYS A 220 -6.34 -12.19 30.48
CA LYS A 220 -6.36 -11.79 31.90
C LYS A 220 -6.99 -12.94 32.68
N THR A 221 -6.23 -13.97 33.02
CA THR A 221 -6.57 -14.77 34.21
C THR A 221 -6.10 -13.96 35.42
N ARG A 222 -7.03 -13.22 36.03
CA ARG A 222 -6.82 -12.61 37.36
C ARG A 222 -6.42 -13.74 38.32
N PRO A 223 -5.33 -13.62 39.09
CA PRO A 223 -5.14 -14.52 40.21
C PRO A 223 -6.28 -14.27 41.22
N LYS A 224 -7.03 -15.33 41.54
CA LYS A 224 -7.86 -15.34 42.74
C LYS A 224 -6.88 -15.38 43.91
N PHE A 225 -6.77 -14.28 44.65
CA PHE A 225 -6.20 -14.31 45.98
C PHE A 225 -7.25 -14.96 46.89
N ASN A 226 -6.83 -16.03 47.57
CA ASN A 226 -7.55 -16.61 48.71
C ASN A 226 -7.41 -15.66 49.91
#